data_AF-A0A965W343-F1
#
_entry.id   AF-A0A965W343-F1
#
_cell.length_a   1.000
_cell.length_b   1.000
_cell.length_c   1.000
_cell.angle_alpha   90.00
_cell.angle_beta   90.00
_cell.angle_gamma   90.00
#
_symmetry.space_group_name_H-M   'P 1'
#
loop_
_entity.id
_entity.type
_entity.pdbx_description
1 polymer ?
#
loop_
_entity_poly.entity_id
_entity_poly.type
_entity_poly.pdbx_seq_one_letter_code
_entity_poly.pdbx_strand_id
1 'polypeptide(L)'
;MVDMSVKEWHEQQFLPWKRAVAKYLDEKRVQEALLQQNLGQLQTIVALLLEGRTKPALMAWNSLQLNPRLENIKLEQQGEVLVLIQQGGGVLRLQLDDVVEDLQRMLDERGV
;
A
#
# COMPACT_ATOMS: atom_id res chain seq x y z
N MET A 1 -17.06 -27.72 29.04
CA MET A 1 -17.10 -26.39 28.40
C MET A 1 -16.50 -25.43 29.41
N VAL A 2 -15.43 -24.72 29.06
CA VAL A 2 -14.84 -23.73 29.96
C VAL A 2 -15.72 -22.48 29.86
N ASP A 3 -16.56 -22.26 30.86
CA ASP A 3 -17.24 -20.96 31.04
C ASP A 3 -16.17 -19.95 31.47
N MET A 4 -15.57 -19.30 30.48
CA MET A 4 -14.68 -18.15 30.73
C MET A 4 -15.54 -17.02 31.30
N SER A 5 -15.17 -16.50 32.46
CA SER A 5 -15.91 -15.38 33.05
C SER A 5 -15.79 -14.14 32.15
N VAL A 6 -16.80 -13.26 32.22
CA VAL A 6 -16.80 -11.99 31.46
C VAL A 6 -15.52 -11.18 31.72
N LYS A 7 -14.99 -11.23 32.95
CA LYS A 7 -13.74 -10.56 33.33
C LYS A 7 -12.53 -11.20 32.63
N GLU A 8 -12.42 -12.52 32.64
CA GLU A 8 -11.34 -13.25 31.97
C GLU A 8 -11.39 -13.06 30.46
N TRP A 9 -12.58 -13.08 29.85
CA TRP A 9 -12.75 -12.77 28.44
C TRP A 9 -12.34 -11.34 28.10
N HIS A 10 -12.75 -10.37 28.92
CA HIS A 10 -12.41 -8.97 28.71
C HIS A 10 -10.89 -8.75 28.78
N GLU A 11 -10.23 -9.34 29.76
CA GLU A 11 -8.78 -9.21 29.97
C GLU A 11 -7.96 -9.99 28.93
N GLN A 12 -8.37 -11.21 28.58
CA GLN A 12 -7.57 -12.12 27.74
C GLN A 12 -7.90 -12.04 26.25
N GLN A 13 -9.08 -11.55 25.87
CA GLN A 13 -9.54 -11.51 24.47
C GLN A 13 -9.79 -10.07 23.99
N PHE A 14 -10.61 -9.31 24.72
CA PHE A 14 -11.03 -7.98 24.26
C PHE A 14 -9.90 -6.94 24.32
N LEU A 15 -9.16 -6.84 25.42
CA LEU A 15 -8.06 -5.86 25.54
C LEU A 15 -6.93 -6.11 24.52
N PRO A 16 -6.46 -7.36 24.29
CA PRO A 16 -5.51 -7.64 23.22
C PRO A 16 -6.04 -7.31 21.83
N TRP A 17 -7.29 -7.66 21.52
CA TRP A 17 -7.93 -7.30 20.25
C TRP A 17 -7.98 -5.78 20.06
N LYS A 18 -8.44 -5.03 21.07
CA LYS A 18 -8.52 -3.56 21.02
C LYS A 18 -7.15 -2.93 20.76
N ARG A 19 -6.09 -3.45 21.40
CA ARG A 19 -4.71 -2.99 21.17
C ARG A 19 -4.22 -3.34 19.76
N ALA A 20 -4.53 -4.54 19.27
CA ALA A 20 -4.18 -4.94 17.91
C ALA A 20 -4.88 -4.07 16.86
N VAL A 21 -6.15 -3.72 17.07
CA VAL A 21 -6.89 -2.78 16.21
C VAL A 21 -6.28 -1.39 16.27
N ALA A 22 -5.96 -0.87 17.46
CA ALA A 22 -5.31 0.44 17.59
C ALA A 22 -3.96 0.48 16.86
N LYS A 23 -3.15 -0.57 16.99
CA LYS A 23 -1.87 -0.71 16.28
C LYS A 23 -2.07 -0.75 14.76
N TYR A 24 -3.03 -1.54 14.27
CA TYR A 24 -3.35 -1.61 12.85
C TYR A 24 -3.80 -0.24 12.29
N LEU A 25 -4.64 0.49 13.02
CA LEU A 25 -5.08 1.82 12.60
C LEU A 25 -3.92 2.82 12.56
N ASP A 26 -2.99 2.74 13.51
CA ASP A 26 -1.78 3.57 13.52
C ASP A 26 -0.86 3.23 12.35
N GLU A 27 -0.59 1.96 12.10
CA GLU A 27 0.19 1.48 10.95
C GLU A 27 -0.44 1.92 9.62
N LYS A 28 -1.76 1.85 9.50
CA LYS A 28 -2.51 2.32 8.32
C LYS A 28 -2.35 3.83 8.12
N ARG A 29 -2.47 4.63 9.19
CA ARG A 29 -2.25 6.09 9.11
C ARG A 29 -0.83 6.44 8.72
N VAL A 30 0.17 5.71 9.23
CA VAL A 30 1.58 5.90 8.86
C VAL A 30 1.79 5.58 7.38
N GLN A 31 1.19 4.49 6.88
CA GLN A 31 1.22 4.14 5.46
C GLN A 31 0.54 5.19 4.58
N GLU A 32 -0.64 5.67 4.96
CA GLU A 32 -1.35 6.75 4.27
C GLU A 32 -0.52 8.04 4.25
N ALA A 33 0.10 8.41 5.38
CA ALA A 33 0.99 9.57 5.45
C ALA A 33 2.22 9.43 4.55
N LEU A 34 2.82 8.23 4.48
CA LEU A 34 3.92 7.94 3.57
C LEU A 34 3.50 8.04 2.11
N LEU A 35 2.33 7.50 1.74
CA LEU A 35 1.80 7.63 0.37
C LEU A 35 1.57 9.09 -0.01
N GLN A 36 0.96 9.86 0.89
CA GLN A 36 0.74 11.30 0.71
C GLN A 36 2.06 12.06 0.53
N GLN A 37 3.08 11.79 1.36
CA GLN A 37 4.39 12.44 1.24
C GLN A 37 5.09 12.14 -0.08
N ASN A 38 4.90 10.94 -0.64
CA ASN A 38 5.58 10.47 -1.85
C ASN A 38 4.71 10.56 -3.12
N LEU A 39 3.58 11.27 -3.07
CA LEU A 39 2.56 11.29 -4.13
C LEU A 39 3.11 11.68 -5.52
N GLY A 40 3.91 12.75 -5.61
CA GLY A 40 4.53 13.15 -6.88
C GLY A 40 5.57 12.14 -7.41
N GLN A 41 6.22 11.39 -6.52
CA GLN A 41 7.16 10.33 -6.91
C GLN A 41 6.39 9.10 -7.40
N LEU A 42 5.23 8.79 -6.84
CA LEU A 42 4.33 7.73 -7.32
C LEU A 42 3.82 8.04 -8.74
N GLN A 43 3.41 9.29 -9.02
CA GLN A 43 3.07 9.70 -10.39
C GLN A 43 4.24 9.53 -11.37
N THR A 44 5.45 9.90 -10.92
CA THR A 44 6.67 9.70 -11.74
C THR A 44 6.92 8.22 -12.02
N ILE A 45 6.70 7.34 -11.05
CA ILE A 45 6.82 5.89 -11.24
C ILE A 45 5.81 5.39 -12.27
N VAL A 46 4.56 5.84 -12.20
CA VAL A 46 3.52 5.49 -13.19
C VAL A 46 3.91 5.97 -14.59
N ALA A 47 4.39 7.21 -14.74
CA ALA A 47 4.84 7.74 -16.02
C ALA A 47 6.01 6.92 -16.60
N LEU A 48 7.00 6.57 -15.77
CA LEU A 48 8.11 5.71 -16.18
C LEU A 48 7.63 4.34 -16.68
N LEU A 49 6.58 3.77 -16.06
CA LEU A 49 6.01 2.50 -16.51
C LEU A 49 5.30 2.60 -17.85
N LEU A 50 4.55 3.67 -18.07
CA LEU A 50 3.90 3.96 -19.36
C LEU A 50 4.92 4.18 -20.49
N GLU A 51 6.08 4.74 -20.18
CA GLU A 51 7.22 4.87 -21.10
C GLU A 51 7.98 3.54 -21.34
N GLY A 52 7.57 2.44 -20.71
CA GLY A 52 8.27 1.15 -20.77
C GLY A 52 9.59 1.11 -19.97
N ARG A 53 9.84 2.10 -19.11
CA ARG A 53 11.05 2.25 -18.30
C ARG A 53 10.92 1.53 -16.95
N THR A 54 10.74 0.22 -17.04
CA THR A 54 10.47 -0.66 -15.90
C THR A 54 11.55 -0.67 -14.81
N LYS A 55 12.83 -0.73 -15.20
CA LYS A 55 13.96 -0.73 -14.24
C LYS A 55 14.05 0.57 -13.43
N PRO A 56 14.04 1.77 -14.07
CA PRO A 56 13.93 3.02 -13.34
C PRO A 56 12.72 3.11 -12.40
N ALA A 57 11.54 2.67 -12.86
CA ALA A 57 10.33 2.64 -12.05
C ALA A 57 10.48 1.78 -10.79
N LEU A 58 11.09 0.59 -10.92
CA LEU A 58 11.37 -0.31 -9.79
C LEU A 58 12.32 0.34 -8.77
N MET A 59 13.38 0.97 -9.24
CA MET A 59 14.36 1.63 -8.37
C MET A 59 13.71 2.79 -7.62
N ALA A 60 12.93 3.61 -8.33
CA ALA A 60 12.19 4.72 -7.73
C ALA A 60 11.20 4.22 -6.67
N TRP A 61 10.41 3.17 -6.94
CA TRP A 61 9.50 2.56 -5.96
C TRP A 61 10.23 2.11 -4.70
N ASN A 62 11.31 1.33 -4.85
CA ASN A 62 12.05 0.81 -3.70
C ASN A 62 12.77 1.91 -2.91
N SER A 63 13.01 3.08 -3.52
CA SER A 63 13.58 4.25 -2.83
C SER A 63 12.58 4.95 -1.90
N LEU A 64 11.27 4.77 -2.13
CA LEU A 64 10.20 5.31 -1.28
C LEU A 64 10.11 4.59 0.08
N GLN A 65 10.88 3.51 0.28
CA GLN A 65 10.89 2.68 1.49
C GLN A 65 9.50 2.16 1.89
N LEU A 66 8.59 2.05 0.91
CA LEU A 66 7.28 1.43 1.09
C LEU A 66 7.45 -0.07 1.32
N ASN A 67 6.67 -0.63 2.24
CA ASN A 67 6.64 -2.05 2.51
C ASN A 67 5.38 -2.69 1.89
N PRO A 68 5.51 -3.84 1.23
CA PRO A 68 6.75 -4.58 0.97
C PRO A 68 7.57 -4.00 -0.19
N ARG A 69 8.89 -4.24 -0.16
CA ARG A 69 9.78 -3.97 -1.29
C ARG A 69 9.41 -4.84 -2.48
N LEU A 70 9.63 -4.32 -3.68
CA LEU A 70 9.33 -5.03 -4.93
C LEU A 70 10.59 -5.69 -5.49
N GLU A 71 10.43 -6.93 -5.93
CA GLU A 71 11.36 -7.64 -6.78
C GLU A 71 11.21 -7.18 -8.24
N ASN A 72 9.97 -6.93 -8.66
CA ASN A 72 9.67 -6.48 -10.01
C ASN A 72 8.36 -5.67 -10.04
N ILE A 73 8.23 -4.82 -11.05
CA ILE A 73 7.05 -4.00 -11.35
C ILE A 73 6.87 -4.03 -12.86
N LYS A 74 5.66 -4.11 -13.39
CA LYS A 74 5.44 -4.08 -14.84
C LYS A 74 4.00 -3.73 -15.17
N LEU A 75 3.77 -3.37 -16.43
CA LEU A 75 2.44 -3.29 -17.00
C LEU A 75 2.14 -4.55 -17.83
N GLU A 76 0.94 -5.09 -17.68
CA GLU A 76 0.38 -6.16 -18.52
C GLU A 76 -0.85 -5.64 -19.27
N GLN A 77 -1.44 -6.47 -20.14
CA GLN A 77 -2.69 -6.15 -20.86
C GLN A 77 -2.61 -4.79 -21.58
N GLN A 78 -1.58 -4.61 -22.40
CA GLN A 78 -1.36 -3.39 -23.19
C GLN A 78 -1.21 -2.10 -22.36
N GLY A 79 -0.91 -2.19 -21.06
CA GLY A 79 -0.75 -1.02 -20.20
C GLY A 79 -1.85 -0.88 -19.14
N GLU A 80 -2.92 -1.66 -19.23
CA GLU A 80 -4.09 -1.52 -18.35
C GLU A 80 -3.86 -2.05 -16.94
N VAL A 81 -3.00 -3.07 -16.77
CA VAL A 81 -2.82 -3.72 -15.47
C VAL A 81 -1.42 -3.48 -14.93
N LEU A 82 -1.34 -2.81 -13.78
CA LEU A 82 -0.14 -2.70 -12.98
C LEU A 82 0.08 -3.97 -12.16
N VAL A 83 1.22 -4.62 -12.37
CA VAL A 83 1.62 -5.82 -11.63
C VAL A 83 2.82 -5.49 -10.74
N LEU A 84 2.63 -5.63 -9.43
CA LEU A 84 3.67 -5.48 -8.41
C LEU A 84 4.07 -6.87 -7.90
N ILE A 85 5.34 -7.24 -8.05
CA ILE A 85 5.89 -8.51 -7.58
C ILE A 85 6.78 -8.21 -6.37
N GLN A 86 6.37 -8.70 -5.22
CA GLN A 86 6.97 -8.42 -3.92
C GLN A 86 8.17 -9.34 -3.66
N GLN A 87 9.17 -8.82 -2.95
CA GLN A 87 10.26 -9.64 -2.40
C GLN A 87 9.65 -10.59 -1.36
N GLY A 88 9.52 -11.88 -1.72
CA GLY A 88 8.78 -12.87 -0.93
C GLY A 88 7.67 -13.60 -1.70
N GLY A 89 7.49 -13.30 -2.99
CA GLY A 89 6.64 -14.06 -3.90
C GLY A 89 5.18 -13.59 -3.98
N GLY A 90 4.80 -12.58 -3.19
CA GLY A 90 3.49 -11.95 -3.31
C GLY A 90 3.34 -11.23 -4.64
N VAL A 91 2.19 -11.38 -5.31
CA VAL A 91 1.89 -10.67 -6.55
C VAL A 91 0.59 -9.89 -6.36
N LEU A 92 0.67 -8.58 -6.55
CA LEU A 92 -0.49 -7.69 -6.55
C LEU A 92 -0.75 -7.21 -7.97
N ARG A 93 -2.02 -7.23 -8.38
CA ARG A 93 -2.48 -6.72 -9.68
C ARG A 93 -3.50 -5.62 -9.43
N LEU A 94 -3.26 -4.46 -10.01
CA LEU A 94 -4.10 -3.27 -9.88
C LEU A 94 -4.45 -2.78 -11.28
N GLN A 95 -5.67 -2.27 -11.45
CA GLN A 95 -6.00 -1.54 -12.67
C GLN A 95 -5.26 -0.20 -12.65
N LEU A 96 -4.61 0.14 -13.75
CA LEU A 96 -3.80 1.35 -13.82
C LEU A 96 -4.67 2.60 -13.72
N ASP A 97 -5.85 2.59 -14.34
CA ASP A 97 -6.81 3.70 -14.29
C ASP A 97 -7.26 3.99 -12.85
N ASP A 98 -7.59 2.95 -12.07
CA ASP A 98 -7.94 3.09 -10.65
C ASP A 98 -6.79 3.71 -9.84
N VAL A 99 -5.54 3.27 -10.12
CA VAL A 99 -4.35 3.81 -9.44
C VAL A 99 -4.15 5.28 -9.79
N VAL A 100 -4.31 5.65 -11.06
CA VAL A 100 -4.18 7.04 -11.51
C VAL A 100 -5.28 7.91 -10.91
N GLU A 101 -6.52 7.43 -10.88
CA GLU A 101 -7.65 8.14 -10.29
C GLU A 101 -7.44 8.36 -8.78
N ASP A 102 -7.01 7.32 -8.05
CA ASP A 102 -6.72 7.42 -6.62
C ASP A 102 -5.59 8.42 -6.34
N LEU A 103 -4.51 8.40 -7.14
CA LEU A 103 -3.41 9.36 -7.00
C LEU A 103 -3.87 10.80 -7.29
N GLN A 104 -4.74 10.99 -8.28
CA GLN A 104 -5.31 12.30 -8.59
C GLN A 104 -6.22 12.79 -7.47
N ARG A 105 -7.09 11.93 -6.93
CA ARG A 105 -7.96 12.26 -5.80
C ARG A 105 -7.16 12.69 -4.57
N MET A 106 -6.08 11.98 -4.26
CA MET A 106 -5.18 12.33 -3.16
C MET A 106 -4.48 13.69 -3.36
N LEU A 107 -4.22 14.11 -4.60
CA LEU A 107 -3.68 15.44 -4.90
C LEU A 107 -4.72 16.53 -4.70
N ASP A 108 -5.94 16.30 -5.17
CA ASP A 108 -7.04 17.25 -5.06
C ASP A 108 -7.39 17.50 -3.59
N GLU A 109 -7.35 16.46 -2.75
CA GLU A 109 -7.54 16.56 -1.29
C GLU A 109 -6.41 17.33 -0.58
N ARG A 110 -5.22 17.45 -1.18
CA ARG A 110 -4.08 18.23 -0.66
C ARG A 110 -4.16 19.72 -1.01
N GLY A 111 -4.94 20.06 -2.03
CA GLY A 111 -5.07 21.42 -2.57
C GLY A 111 -6.16 22.27 -1.93
N VAL A 112 -6.87 21.75 -0.92
CA VAL A 112 -7.96 22.43 -0.17
C VAL A 112 -7.50 22.80 1.23
#